data_AF-X0UWZ5-F1
#
_entry.id   AF-X0UWZ5-F1
#
_cell.length_a   1.000
_cell.length_b   1.000
_cell.length_c   1.000
_cell.angle_alpha   90.00
_cell.angle_beta   90.00
_cell.angle_gamma   90.00
#
_symmetry.space_group_name_H-M   'P 1'
#
loop_
_entity.id
_entity.type
_entity.pdbx_description
1 polymer ?
#
loop_
_entity_poly.entity_id
_entity_poly.type
_entity_poly.pdbx_seq_one_letter_code
_entity_poly.pdbx_strand_id
1 'polypeptide(L)'
;EITVNVDECVALGAALHAGLTTLREKPETVAAGISGGLRDISLKDVCNHSYGTICAPIDKETGERVIENRIILKKNTPLPCETSQMFYTMSEGQTDLEITITQGEDTEPNYVNKIATHKFELPPDRPAGRPIKVTYSYDVNQRMHCRFEDVESGKVLEVDFSSNQNGDVLQNDKKQKANQLETLKVE
;
A
#
# COMPACT_ATOMS: atom_id res chain seq x y z
N GLU A 1 -28.09 8.10 25.05
CA GLU A 1 -26.61 8.08 24.95
C GLU A 1 -26.12 6.73 25.43
N ILE A 2 -25.32 6.04 24.60
CA ILE A 2 -24.65 4.82 25.03
C ILE A 2 -23.31 5.28 25.60
N THR A 3 -23.15 5.20 26.91
CA THR A 3 -21.88 5.47 27.58
C THR A 3 -20.96 4.27 27.32
N VAL A 4 -19.99 4.44 26.43
CA VAL A 4 -19.00 3.40 26.13
C VAL A 4 -17.75 3.65 26.98
N ASN A 5 -17.23 2.59 27.61
CA ASN A 5 -15.96 2.67 28.32
C ASN A 5 -14.82 2.86 27.30
N VAL A 6 -14.06 3.96 27.41
CA VAL A 6 -12.94 4.30 26.52
C VAL A 6 -11.77 3.33 26.63
N ASP A 7 -11.64 2.63 27.75
CA ASP A 7 -10.58 1.65 27.97
C ASP A 7 -10.90 0.30 27.32
N GLU A 8 -12.18 -0.01 27.11
CA GLU A 8 -12.63 -1.32 26.62
C GLU A 8 -13.11 -1.30 25.17
N CYS A 9 -13.50 -0.12 24.64
CA CYS A 9 -14.16 -0.01 23.35
C CYS A 9 -13.35 -0.61 22.18
N VAL A 10 -12.03 -0.41 22.20
CA VAL A 10 -11.12 -0.95 21.19
C VAL A 10 -11.04 -2.47 21.28
N ALA A 11 -10.93 -3.02 22.49
CA ALA A 11 -10.85 -4.47 22.70
C ALA A 11 -12.15 -5.18 22.30
N LEU A 12 -13.31 -4.59 22.63
CA LEU A 12 -14.62 -5.10 22.24
C LEU A 12 -14.82 -5.05 20.72
N GLY A 13 -14.41 -3.96 20.07
CA GLY A 13 -14.44 -3.84 18.61
C GLY A 13 -13.54 -4.88 17.92
N ALA A 14 -12.34 -5.10 18.45
CA ALA A 14 -11.43 -6.13 17.95
C ALA A 14 -12.00 -7.55 18.10
N ALA A 15 -12.70 -7.83 19.21
CA ALA A 15 -13.38 -9.11 19.43
C ALA A 15 -14.52 -9.34 18.43
N LEU A 16 -15.31 -8.30 18.12
CA LEU A 16 -16.35 -8.36 17.08
C LEU A 16 -15.74 -8.61 15.70
N HIS A 17 -14.65 -7.91 15.36
CA HIS A 17 -13.94 -8.12 14.11
C HIS A 17 -13.39 -9.54 13.99
N ALA A 18 -12.77 -10.07 15.05
CA ALA A 18 -12.30 -11.47 15.10
C ALA A 18 -13.45 -12.47 14.91
N GLY A 19 -14.61 -12.20 15.52
CA GLY A 19 -15.83 -12.98 15.32
C GLY A 19 -16.31 -12.98 13.86
N LEU A 20 -16.33 -11.82 13.20
CA LEU A 20 -16.70 -11.68 11.79
C LEU A 20 -15.72 -12.42 10.86
N THR A 21 -14.41 -12.28 11.11
CA THR A 21 -13.38 -12.98 10.34
C THR A 21 -13.48 -14.50 10.53
N THR A 22 -13.69 -14.97 11.76
CA THR A 22 -13.88 -16.41 12.04
C THR A 22 -15.14 -16.95 11.37
N LEU A 23 -16.24 -16.19 11.38
CA LEU A 23 -17.47 -16.58 10.69
C LEU A 23 -17.27 -16.69 9.17
N ARG A 24 -16.44 -15.81 8.58
CA ARG A 24 -16.10 -15.81 7.15
C ARG A 24 -15.18 -16.97 6.78
N GLU A 25 -14.15 -17.26 7.58
CA GLU A 25 -13.14 -18.27 7.27
C GLU A 25 -13.55 -19.69 7.69
N LYS A 26 -14.18 -19.83 8.86
CA LYS A 26 -14.51 -21.12 9.50
C LYS A 26 -15.91 -21.08 10.14
N PRO A 27 -16.98 -21.02 9.32
CA PRO A 27 -18.35 -20.85 9.81
C PRO A 27 -18.80 -21.97 10.77
N GLU A 28 -18.26 -23.18 10.63
CA GLU A 28 -18.57 -24.37 11.45
C GLU A 28 -18.07 -24.30 12.90
N THR A 29 -17.09 -23.44 13.19
CA THR A 29 -16.54 -23.27 14.54
C THR A 29 -17.28 -22.23 15.37
N VAL A 30 -18.18 -21.46 14.75
CA VAL A 30 -18.87 -20.34 15.40
C VAL A 30 -20.20 -20.82 15.96
N ALA A 31 -20.42 -20.59 17.26
CA ALA A 31 -21.69 -20.90 17.92
C ALA A 31 -22.86 -20.13 17.27
N ALA A 32 -24.01 -20.80 17.11
CA ALA A 32 -25.18 -20.24 16.42
C ALA A 32 -25.67 -18.89 16.98
N GLY A 33 -25.50 -18.66 18.29
CA GLY A 33 -25.84 -17.38 18.93
C GLY A 33 -24.94 -16.22 18.47
N ILE A 34 -23.66 -16.49 18.23
CA ILE A 34 -22.68 -15.49 17.76
C ILE A 34 -22.93 -15.18 16.27
N SER A 35 -23.16 -16.21 15.45
CA SER A 35 -23.50 -16.00 14.04
C SER A 35 -24.80 -15.21 13.85
N GLY A 36 -25.78 -15.40 14.73
CA GLY A 36 -27.03 -14.64 14.72
C GLY A 36 -26.82 -13.16 15.03
N GLY A 37 -26.02 -12.83 16.05
CA GLY A 37 -25.75 -11.44 16.44
C GLY A 37 -24.85 -10.67 15.46
N LEU A 38 -24.02 -11.35 14.67
CA LEU A 38 -23.09 -10.73 13.72
C LEU A 38 -23.65 -10.62 12.29
N ARG A 39 -24.80 -11.23 12.01
CA ARG A 39 -25.36 -11.35 10.64
C ARG A 39 -25.59 -10.02 9.95
N ASP A 40 -25.99 -8.99 10.70
CA ASP A 40 -26.35 -7.67 10.17
C ASP A 40 -25.17 -6.70 10.12
N ILE A 41 -23.97 -7.14 10.52
CA ILE A 41 -22.78 -6.29 10.56
C ILE A 41 -21.99 -6.43 9.25
N SER A 42 -21.97 -5.35 8.45
CA SER A 42 -21.12 -5.23 7.27
C SER A 42 -19.97 -4.27 7.56
N LEU A 43 -18.74 -4.79 7.58
CA LEU A 43 -17.53 -3.99 7.75
C LEU A 43 -16.91 -3.69 6.38
N LYS A 44 -16.61 -2.40 6.16
CA LYS A 44 -15.91 -1.94 4.96
C LYS A 44 -14.81 -0.98 5.39
N ASP A 45 -13.57 -1.39 5.13
CA ASP A 45 -12.39 -0.61 5.43
C ASP A 45 -11.96 0.24 4.23
N VAL A 46 -11.14 1.27 4.46
CA VAL A 46 -10.73 2.23 3.44
C VAL A 46 -9.26 2.64 3.57
N CYS A 47 -8.65 3.09 2.47
CA CYS A 47 -7.28 3.60 2.45
C CYS A 47 -7.11 4.84 3.35
N ASN A 48 -6.07 4.87 4.19
CA ASN A 48 -5.75 5.99 5.07
C ASN A 48 -5.13 7.19 4.33
N HIS A 49 -4.37 6.94 3.27
CA HIS A 49 -3.65 7.96 2.51
C HIS A 49 -3.78 7.74 1.00
N SER A 50 -3.68 8.84 0.25
CA SER A 50 -3.41 8.78 -1.18
C SER A 50 -1.94 8.46 -1.45
N TYR A 51 -1.70 7.62 -2.45
CA TYR A 51 -0.38 7.27 -2.93
C TYR A 51 -0.20 7.66 -4.37
N GLY A 52 1.00 8.13 -4.68
CA GLY A 52 1.37 8.60 -5.99
C GLY A 52 2.83 8.37 -6.31
N THR A 53 3.21 8.86 -7.48
CA THR A 53 4.61 8.94 -7.91
C THR A 53 4.90 10.32 -8.46
N ILE A 54 6.13 10.79 -8.28
CA ILE A 54 6.58 12.01 -8.94
C ILE A 54 6.74 11.72 -10.43
N CYS A 55 6.23 12.62 -11.27
CA CYS A 55 6.39 12.57 -12.71
C CYS A 55 6.58 13.98 -13.28
N ALA A 56 7.03 14.07 -14.53
CA ALA A 56 7.26 15.34 -15.20
C ALA A 56 6.53 15.39 -16.55
N PRO A 57 5.19 15.44 -16.57
CA PRO A 57 4.42 15.56 -17.81
C PRO A 57 4.79 16.83 -18.58
N ILE A 58 4.58 16.78 -19.89
CA ILE A 58 4.65 17.97 -20.74
C ILE A 58 3.34 18.72 -20.56
N ASP A 59 3.43 19.96 -20.08
CA ASP A 59 2.30 20.87 -20.02
C ASP A 59 1.90 21.28 -21.45
N LYS A 60 0.59 21.25 -21.71
CA LYS A 60 0.03 21.55 -23.03
C LYS A 60 0.07 23.04 -23.36
N GLU A 61 0.09 23.91 -22.35
CA GLU A 61 0.07 25.36 -22.53
C GLU A 61 1.48 25.91 -22.75
N THR A 62 2.43 25.48 -21.92
CA THR A 62 3.82 25.97 -21.95
C THR A 62 4.73 25.10 -22.82
N GLY A 63 4.38 23.84 -23.08
CA GLY A 63 5.26 22.87 -23.72
C GLY A 63 6.45 22.45 -22.84
N GLU A 64 6.53 22.97 -21.62
CA GLU A 64 7.58 22.66 -20.66
C GLU A 64 7.20 21.46 -19.80
N ARG A 65 8.21 20.82 -19.21
CA ARG A 65 7.99 19.72 -18.28
C ARG A 65 7.81 20.27 -16.88
N VAL A 66 6.64 20.04 -16.31
CA VAL A 66 6.32 20.46 -14.94
C VAL A 66 6.44 19.25 -14.03
N ILE A 67 7.23 19.36 -12.96
CA ILE A 67 7.35 18.29 -11.97
C ILE A 67 6.10 18.31 -11.10
N GLU A 68 5.30 17.25 -11.13
CA GLU A 68 4.11 17.11 -10.31
C GLU A 68 4.05 15.74 -9.62
N ASN A 69 3.37 15.69 -8.48
CA ASN A 69 2.96 14.47 -7.83
C ASN A 69 1.68 13.94 -8.47
N ARG A 70 1.77 12.77 -9.09
CA ARG A 70 0.60 12.11 -9.67
C ARG A 70 0.01 11.11 -8.68
N ILE A 71 -1.13 11.47 -8.09
CA ILE A 71 -1.92 10.59 -7.23
C ILE A 71 -2.56 9.49 -8.09
N ILE A 72 -2.25 8.24 -7.77
CA ILE A 72 -2.76 7.05 -8.48
C ILE A 72 -3.82 6.36 -7.63
N LEU A 73 -3.52 6.10 -6.36
CA LEU A 73 -4.48 5.52 -5.42
C LEU A 73 -4.96 6.60 -4.45
N LYS A 74 -6.27 6.77 -4.32
CA LYS A 74 -6.86 7.83 -3.48
C LYS A 74 -7.14 7.34 -2.07
N LYS A 75 -6.98 8.20 -1.06
CA LYS A 75 -7.50 7.95 0.29
C LYS A 75 -9.00 7.66 0.25
N ASN A 76 -9.49 7.01 1.29
CA ASN A 76 -10.87 6.58 1.43
C ASN A 76 -11.35 5.59 0.35
N THR A 77 -10.45 5.06 -0.49
CA THR A 77 -10.78 3.98 -1.44
C THR A 77 -11.05 2.69 -0.65
N PRO A 78 -12.17 1.99 -0.88
CA PRO A 78 -12.49 0.74 -0.20
C PRO A 78 -11.45 -0.35 -0.36
N LEU A 79 -11.17 -1.09 0.71
CA LEU A 79 -10.23 -2.21 0.68
C LEU A 79 -10.92 -3.55 0.41
N PRO A 80 -10.24 -4.51 -0.25
CA PRO A 80 -8.97 -4.34 -0.97
C PRO A 80 -9.17 -3.55 -2.29
N CYS A 81 -8.13 -2.86 -2.74
CA CYS A 81 -8.18 -2.09 -3.99
C CYS A 81 -6.85 -2.10 -4.74
N GLU A 82 -6.93 -1.91 -6.04
CA GLU A 82 -5.80 -1.77 -6.95
C GLU A 82 -6.13 -0.68 -7.97
N THR A 83 -5.18 0.24 -8.20
CA THR A 83 -5.25 1.23 -9.27
C THR A 83 -3.95 1.25 -10.04
N SER A 84 -4.05 1.20 -11.36
CA SER A 84 -2.90 1.33 -12.26
C SER A 84 -2.99 2.61 -13.10
N GLN A 85 -1.83 3.19 -13.40
CA GLN A 85 -1.69 4.26 -14.36
C GLN A 85 -0.49 3.99 -15.28
N MET A 86 -0.64 4.37 -16.56
CA MET A 86 0.42 4.27 -17.55
C MET A 86 1.25 5.56 -17.57
N PHE A 87 2.56 5.38 -17.54
CA PHE A 87 3.58 6.41 -17.73
C PHE A 87 4.44 6.03 -18.93
N TYR A 88 5.32 6.93 -19.35
CA TYR A 88 6.12 6.75 -20.55
C TYR A 88 7.56 7.18 -20.34
N THR A 89 8.50 6.48 -20.99
CA THR A 89 9.91 6.89 -21.01
C THR A 89 10.06 8.26 -21.67
N MET A 90 11.01 9.02 -21.14
CA MET A 90 11.13 10.45 -21.38
C MET A 90 12.13 10.82 -22.46
N SER A 91 13.15 9.99 -22.66
CA SER A 91 14.31 10.26 -23.51
C SER A 91 14.70 9.01 -24.29
N GLU A 92 15.30 9.21 -25.46
CA GLU A 92 15.93 8.14 -26.24
C GLU A 92 17.13 7.57 -25.49
N GLY A 93 17.29 6.25 -25.52
CA GLY A 93 18.39 5.54 -24.86
C GLY A 93 18.30 5.52 -23.34
N GLN A 94 17.12 5.73 -22.76
CA GLN A 94 16.95 5.80 -21.31
C GLN A 94 17.23 4.44 -20.64
N THR A 95 18.28 4.38 -19.80
CA THR A 95 18.73 3.14 -19.14
C THR A 95 18.06 2.87 -17.81
N ASP A 96 17.51 3.89 -17.17
CA ASP A 96 16.88 3.76 -15.86
C ASP A 96 15.81 4.83 -15.61
N LEU A 97 14.94 4.52 -14.66
CA LEU A 97 13.89 5.40 -14.13
C LEU A 97 14.13 5.59 -12.64
N GLU A 98 14.19 6.84 -12.20
CA GLU A 98 14.09 7.17 -10.78
C GLU A 98 12.61 7.26 -10.39
N ILE A 99 12.20 6.36 -9.51
CA ILE A 99 10.82 6.20 -9.07
C ILE A 99 10.73 6.68 -7.64
N THR A 100 10.06 7.81 -7.44
CA THR A 100 9.80 8.35 -6.10
C THR A 100 8.34 8.15 -5.73
N ILE A 101 8.12 7.28 -4.75
CA ILE A 101 6.84 6.93 -4.21
C ILE A 101 6.45 7.98 -3.16
N THR A 102 5.25 8.53 -3.30
CA THR A 102 4.75 9.62 -2.46
C THR A 102 3.48 9.20 -1.70
N GLN A 103 3.29 9.85 -0.56
CA GLN A 103 2.11 9.75 0.28
C GLN A 103 1.59 11.16 0.57
N GLY A 104 0.37 11.47 0.13
CA GLY A 104 -0.23 12.80 0.28
C GLY A 104 -1.28 13.13 -0.78
N GLU A 105 -1.99 14.23 -0.57
CA GLU A 105 -3.15 14.64 -1.39
C GLU A 105 -2.85 15.84 -2.32
N ASP A 106 -1.63 16.35 -2.29
CA ASP A 106 -1.23 17.53 -3.08
C ASP A 106 -0.56 17.11 -4.39
N THR A 107 -0.72 17.92 -5.42
CA THR A 107 -0.04 17.77 -6.71
C THR A 107 1.36 18.35 -6.69
N GLU A 108 1.67 19.26 -5.77
CA GLU A 108 2.99 19.83 -5.61
C GLU A 108 3.89 18.88 -4.80
N PRO A 109 5.04 18.42 -5.35
CA PRO A 109 5.94 17.47 -4.66
C PRO A 109 6.47 17.95 -3.31
N ASN A 110 6.44 19.25 -3.03
CA ASN A 110 6.89 19.84 -1.78
C ASN A 110 5.86 19.71 -0.64
N TYR A 111 4.59 19.45 -0.95
CA TYR A 111 3.50 19.32 0.02
C TYR A 111 3.07 17.86 0.25
N VAL A 112 3.87 16.90 -0.20
CA VAL A 112 3.65 15.46 0.02
C VAL A 112 4.88 14.79 0.62
N ASN A 113 4.66 13.70 1.34
CA ASN A 113 5.76 12.92 1.92
C ASN A 113 6.33 11.99 0.85
N LYS A 114 7.66 12.00 0.68
CA LYS A 114 8.39 11.05 -0.18
C LYS A 114 8.76 9.85 0.68
N ILE A 115 8.10 8.72 0.47
CA ILE A 115 8.23 7.54 1.35
C ILE A 115 9.36 6.61 0.92
N ALA A 116 9.64 6.52 -0.38
CA ALA A 116 10.76 5.77 -0.91
C ALA A 116 11.16 6.29 -2.29
N THR A 117 12.44 6.15 -2.61
CA THR A 117 12.97 6.40 -3.96
C THR A 117 13.77 5.18 -4.38
N HIS A 118 13.44 4.64 -5.54
CA HIS A 118 14.09 3.47 -6.12
C HIS A 118 14.55 3.75 -7.54
N LYS A 119 15.65 3.11 -7.93
CA LYS A 119 16.14 3.08 -9.30
C LYS A 119 15.60 1.83 -9.99
N PHE A 120 14.85 2.00 -11.07
CA PHE A 120 14.34 0.91 -11.89
C PHE A 120 15.13 0.81 -13.19
N GLU A 121 15.91 -0.25 -13.34
CA GLU A 121 16.78 -0.46 -14.49
C GLU A 121 16.02 -0.95 -15.71
N LEU A 122 16.01 -0.14 -16.76
CA LEU A 122 15.41 -0.47 -18.05
C LEU A 122 16.38 -1.32 -18.90
N PRO A 123 15.88 -1.98 -19.95
CA PRO A 123 16.75 -2.50 -21.01
C PRO A 123 17.60 -1.39 -21.64
N PRO A 124 18.81 -1.70 -22.13
CA PRO A 124 19.64 -0.72 -22.83
C PRO A 124 18.95 -0.20 -24.09
N ASP A 125 19.31 1.01 -24.51
CA ASP A 125 18.81 1.68 -25.73
C ASP A 125 17.29 1.78 -25.81
N ARG A 126 16.61 1.95 -24.67
CA ARG A 126 15.15 2.10 -24.61
C ARG A 126 14.71 3.39 -25.31
N PRO A 127 13.84 3.33 -26.34
CA PRO A 127 13.35 4.53 -27.00
C PRO A 127 12.50 5.42 -26.08
N ALA A 128 12.25 6.66 -26.48
CA ALA A 128 11.26 7.50 -25.80
C ALA A 128 9.83 6.97 -26.03
N GLY A 129 8.90 7.30 -25.12
CA GLY A 129 7.49 6.97 -25.26
C GLY A 129 7.15 5.49 -24.98
N ARG A 130 8.04 4.70 -24.40
CA ARG A 130 7.77 3.30 -24.05
C ARG A 130 6.91 3.20 -22.79
N PRO A 131 5.88 2.33 -22.77
CA PRO A 131 4.91 2.26 -21.69
C PRO A 131 5.48 1.62 -20.41
N ILE A 132 5.34 2.33 -19.30
CA ILE A 132 5.61 1.85 -17.94
C ILE A 132 4.30 1.80 -17.17
N LYS A 133 3.87 0.61 -16.77
CA LYS A 133 2.67 0.42 -15.95
C LYS A 133 3.04 0.56 -14.48
N VAL A 134 2.41 1.51 -13.81
CA VAL A 134 2.59 1.75 -12.38
C VAL A 134 1.30 1.36 -11.67
N THR A 135 1.40 0.48 -10.68
CA THR A 135 0.25 -0.06 -9.96
C THR A 135 0.45 0.12 -8.47
N TYR A 136 -0.59 0.63 -7.80
CA TYR A 136 -0.67 0.75 -6.35
C TYR A 136 -1.86 -0.07 -5.86
N SER A 137 -1.63 -0.89 -4.86
CA SER A 137 -2.69 -1.72 -4.29
C SER A 137 -2.60 -1.79 -2.77
N TYR A 138 -3.75 -1.96 -2.14
CA TYR A 138 -3.87 -2.31 -0.74
C TYR A 138 -4.50 -3.67 -0.57
N ASP A 139 -3.89 -4.49 0.27
CA ASP A 139 -4.44 -5.79 0.68
C ASP A 139 -5.51 -5.65 1.78
N VAL A 140 -6.11 -6.78 2.15
CA VAL A 140 -7.11 -6.86 3.23
C VAL A 140 -6.53 -6.53 4.62
N ASN A 141 -5.21 -6.54 4.77
CA ASN A 141 -4.49 -6.23 6.02
C ASN A 141 -3.97 -4.79 6.04
N GLN A 142 -4.43 -3.93 5.11
CA GLN A 142 -3.99 -2.55 4.95
C GLN A 142 -2.47 -2.42 4.66
N ARG A 143 -1.87 -3.39 3.97
CA ARG A 143 -0.50 -3.30 3.44
C ARG A 143 -0.53 -2.72 2.04
N MET A 144 0.33 -1.74 1.81
CA MET A 144 0.46 -1.08 0.52
C MET A 144 1.54 -1.77 -0.30
N HIS A 145 1.21 -2.07 -1.55
CA HIS A 145 2.11 -2.65 -2.54
C HIS A 145 2.22 -1.71 -3.75
N CYS A 146 3.44 -1.49 -4.21
CA CYS A 146 3.72 -0.81 -5.46
C CYS A 146 4.34 -1.79 -6.46
N ARG A 147 3.88 -1.73 -7.70
CA ARG A 147 4.45 -2.51 -8.80
C ARG A 147 4.69 -1.61 -10.00
N PHE A 148 5.93 -1.56 -10.44
CA PHE A 148 6.40 -0.84 -11.62
C PHE A 148 6.82 -1.84 -12.68
N GLU A 149 6.21 -1.79 -13.84
CA GLU A 149 6.42 -2.76 -14.91
C GLU A 149 6.73 -2.05 -16.22
N ASP A 150 7.82 -2.44 -16.86
CA ASP A 150 8.07 -2.09 -18.25
C ASP A 150 7.32 -3.08 -19.15
N VAL A 151 6.25 -2.62 -19.81
CA VAL A 151 5.26 -3.50 -20.44
C VAL A 151 5.83 -4.29 -21.62
N GLU A 152 6.80 -3.74 -22.35
CA GLU A 152 7.37 -4.47 -23.50
C GLU A 152 8.48 -5.44 -23.09
N SER A 153 9.25 -5.13 -22.05
CA SER A 153 10.35 -6.00 -21.61
C SER A 153 9.92 -7.03 -20.56
N GLY A 154 8.80 -6.80 -19.89
CA GLY A 154 8.31 -7.62 -18.78
C GLY A 154 9.15 -7.49 -17.50
N LYS A 155 10.11 -6.55 -17.45
CA LYS A 155 10.83 -6.24 -16.21
C LYS A 155 9.88 -5.61 -15.20
N VAL A 156 10.01 -6.03 -13.94
CA VAL A 156 9.16 -5.58 -12.85
C VAL A 156 10.02 -5.18 -11.65
N LEU A 157 9.65 -4.09 -10.99
CA LEU A 157 10.10 -3.72 -9.67
C LEU A 157 8.88 -3.69 -8.75
N GLU A 158 8.91 -4.51 -7.70
CA GLU A 158 7.89 -4.54 -6.64
C GLU A 158 8.46 -3.94 -5.37
N VAL A 159 7.65 -3.13 -4.68
CA VAL A 159 7.99 -2.49 -3.43
C VAL A 159 6.83 -2.68 -2.47
N ASP A 160 7.08 -3.38 -1.37
CA ASP A 160 6.08 -3.68 -0.35
C ASP A 160 6.31 -2.82 0.88
N PHE A 161 5.31 -2.03 1.25
CA PHE A 161 5.33 -1.24 2.47
C PHE A 161 4.57 -1.98 3.56
N SER A 162 5.27 -2.94 4.20
CA SER A 162 4.83 -3.43 5.50
C SER A 162 5.13 -2.36 6.55
N SER A 163 4.18 -2.04 7.44
CA SER A 163 4.32 -1.04 8.50
C SER A 163 5.67 -1.13 9.21
N ASN A 164 6.61 -0.30 8.77
CA ASN A 164 7.62 0.28 9.63
C ASN A 164 8.38 1.39 8.91
N GLN A 165 8.07 2.61 9.30
CA GLN A 165 9.10 3.64 9.41
C GLN A 165 10.16 3.07 10.39
N ASN A 166 11.30 2.59 9.88
CA ASN A 166 12.47 2.09 10.63
C ASN A 166 12.46 0.65 11.20
N GLY A 167 11.87 -0.33 10.53
CA GLY A 167 12.04 -1.69 11.01
C GLY A 167 11.69 -2.77 10.01
N ASP A 168 12.58 -2.89 9.03
CA ASP A 168 13.02 -4.20 8.58
C ASP A 168 13.46 -5.00 9.80
N VAL A 169 12.52 -5.72 10.41
CA VAL A 169 12.86 -6.90 11.18
C VAL A 169 13.03 -7.97 10.12
N LEU A 170 14.27 -8.14 9.64
CA LEU A 170 14.61 -9.25 8.75
C LEU A 170 14.06 -10.54 9.36
N GLN A 171 13.68 -11.54 8.55
CA GLN A 171 13.16 -12.80 9.08
C GLN A 171 14.10 -13.43 10.14
N ASN A 172 15.40 -13.14 10.06
CA ASN A 172 16.40 -13.49 11.07
C ASN A 172 16.18 -12.79 12.41
N ASP A 173 15.89 -11.49 12.43
CA ASP A 173 15.57 -10.74 13.64
C ASP A 173 14.25 -11.19 14.27
N LYS A 174 13.26 -11.60 13.45
CA LYS A 174 12.00 -12.18 13.97
C LYS A 174 12.25 -13.48 14.73
N LYS A 175 13.07 -14.38 14.16
CA LYS A 175 13.45 -15.64 14.80
C LYS A 175 14.29 -15.42 16.07
N GLN A 176 15.24 -14.49 16.02
CA GLN A 176 16.07 -14.17 17.18
C GLN A 176 15.26 -13.56 18.32
N LYS A 177 14.38 -12.60 18.04
CA LYS A 177 13.49 -12.01 19.06
C LYS A 177 12.47 -13.03 19.60
N ALA A 178 11.94 -13.91 18.74
CA ALA A 178 11.06 -15.00 19.18
C ALA A 178 11.76 -15.95 20.16
N ASN A 179 12.99 -16.37 19.84
CA ASN A 179 13.79 -17.22 20.74
C ASN A 179 14.11 -16.52 22.06
N GLN A 180 14.41 -15.21 22.03
CA GLN A 180 14.62 -14.43 23.26
C GLN A 180 13.34 -14.37 24.13
N LEU A 181 12.17 -14.20 23.52
CA LEU A 181 10.89 -14.18 24.23
C LEU A 181 10.54 -15.53 24.85
N GLU A 182 10.90 -16.64 24.20
CA GLU A 182 10.72 -17.98 24.77
C GLU A 182 11.52 -18.18 26.06
N THR A 183 12.73 -17.61 26.15
CA THR A 183 13.55 -17.69 27.36
C THR A 183 13.07 -16.80 28.51
N LEU A 184 12.17 -15.86 28.23
CA LEU A 184 11.59 -14.91 29.19
C LEU A 184 10.23 -15.35 29.72
N LYS A 185 9.71 -16.52 29.30
CA LYS A 185 8.50 -17.08 29.87
C LYS A 185 8.77 -17.47 31.33
N VAL A 186 8.32 -16.61 32.24
CA VAL A 186 8.21 -16.93 33.67
C VAL A 186 6.97 -17.79 33.85
N GLU A 187 7.13 -18.99 34.43
CA GLU A 187 6.04 -19.89 34.82
C GLU A 187 5.16 -19.32 35.93
#